data_AF-A0A3T1CYM7-F1
#
_entry.id   AF-A0A3T1CYM7-F1
#
_cell.length_a   1.000
_cell.length_b   1.000
_cell.length_c   1.000
_cell.angle_alpha   90.00
_cell.angle_beta   90.00
_cell.angle_gamma   90.00
#
_symmetry.space_group_name_H-M   'P 1'
#
loop_
_entity.id
_entity.type
_entity.pdbx_description
1 polymer ?
#
loop_
_entity_poly.entity_id
_entity_poly.type
_entity_poly.pdbx_seq_one_letter_code
_entity_poly.pdbx_strand_id
1 'polypeptide(L)'
;MVSQTTMYITLVGLSGAFNLFFCYYVFSRRSEIPAYRTYILYTLVLSIYSFGYAFELASDTIEQVKVWTRIEYIGIATFAPLGLVIIHQYLGREISGFIKIPLFFIPAITFIMVITSDYHDLFYKVFEFKEGVSPHILYIEIGKWYIVQDTYMFCCTVAGILLLLSRWKQTQRAYRLQLITLICGLLIPMIAGFSYRFGVTPTGLDPVPISLCITSALYIWATMSTKMLTVIPIAKETIFDSMEEGFIVLDLSDRLIDYNRAVSRMIPALNPCTIGKNLYQSWAELTSAPVPFNHHLDQNIEEFNWADGASKEVYEVRSSAMRNRNGVVVGKLLMFINVTELKRLQQELEQRAHYDGLTQIFNRSEFIHRGRELLERSRVNQNPFSVILLDIDYFKRVNDNFGHETGDKLLIHVAAICQAMLPEGGLFARYGGEEFVLALSSPLREASELSERLRATLENTPLNTSKGTVGVTSSFGVVEATHRLDETLEVLLRKADEALYRAKREGRNRISIANSP
;
A
#
# COMPACT_ATOMS: atom_id res chain seq x y z
N MET A 1 31.01 46.14 39.25
CA MET A 1 31.19 45.42 37.97
C MET A 1 31.10 43.94 38.28
N VAL A 2 30.08 43.25 37.77
CA VAL A 2 30.02 41.78 37.84
C VAL A 2 31.29 41.26 37.16
N SER A 3 32.10 40.45 37.86
CA SER A 3 33.32 39.87 37.27
C SER A 3 32.96 39.16 35.97
N GLN A 4 33.78 39.29 34.92
CA GLN A 4 33.55 38.61 33.62
C GLN A 4 33.31 37.10 33.82
N THR A 5 33.93 36.52 34.84
CA THR A 5 33.72 35.15 35.32
C THR A 5 32.28 34.87 35.74
N THR A 6 31.69 35.73 36.56
CA THR A 6 30.31 35.55 37.05
C THR A 6 29.32 35.63 35.89
N MET A 7 29.57 36.51 34.91
CA MET A 7 28.77 36.57 33.69
C MET A 7 28.87 35.26 32.89
N TYR A 8 30.08 34.72 32.76
CA TYR A 8 30.32 33.47 32.05
C TYR A 8 29.65 32.27 32.72
N ILE A 9 29.83 32.11 34.03
CA ILE A 9 29.16 31.07 34.85
C ILE A 9 27.64 31.18 34.69
N THR A 10 27.10 32.39 34.70
CA THR A 10 25.65 32.61 34.51
C THR A 10 25.19 32.13 33.12
N LEU A 11 25.95 32.41 32.05
CA LEU A 11 25.62 31.96 30.69
C LEU A 11 25.69 30.44 30.57
N VAL A 12 26.70 29.80 31.17
CA VAL A 12 26.84 28.35 31.17
C VAL A 12 25.72 27.69 32.00
N GLY A 13 25.39 28.24 33.16
CA GLY A 13 24.26 27.79 33.98
C GLY A 13 22.92 27.91 33.26
N LEU A 14 22.72 29.01 32.51
CA LEU A 14 21.54 29.17 31.65
C LEU A 14 21.47 28.10 30.56
N SER A 15 22.60 27.71 29.97
CA SER A 15 22.69 26.59 29.01
C SER A 15 22.20 25.28 29.61
N GLY A 16 22.66 24.97 30.83
CA GLY A 16 22.20 23.79 31.58
C GLY A 16 20.68 23.81 31.83
N ALA A 17 20.15 24.96 32.26
CA ALA A 17 18.71 25.13 32.45
C ALA A 17 17.91 24.98 31.15
N PHE A 18 18.44 25.49 30.02
CA PHE A 18 17.82 25.33 28.71
C PHE A 18 17.78 23.86 28.25
N ASN A 19 18.85 23.10 28.54
CA ASN A 19 18.90 21.67 28.29
C ASN A 19 17.87 20.90 29.12
N LEU A 20 17.68 21.24 30.41
CA LEU A 20 16.61 20.66 31.23
C LEU A 20 15.21 21.02 30.75
N PHE A 21 15.00 22.27 30.32
CA PHE A 21 13.74 22.67 29.71
C PHE A 21 13.45 21.85 28.44
N PHE A 22 14.46 21.65 27.58
CA PHE A 22 14.31 20.80 26.40
C PHE A 22 13.98 19.35 26.77
N CYS A 23 14.66 18.80 27.79
CA CYS A 23 14.35 17.48 28.34
C CYS A 23 12.88 17.37 28.79
N TYR A 24 12.39 18.35 29.56
CA TYR A 24 11.00 18.40 30.01
C TYR A 24 10.02 18.52 28.83
N TYR A 25 10.35 19.33 27.83
CA TYR A 25 9.54 19.48 26.62
C TYR A 25 9.39 18.15 25.87
N VAL A 26 10.50 17.43 25.64
CA VAL A 26 10.49 16.11 24.98
C VAL A 26 9.70 15.10 25.81
N PHE A 27 9.86 15.10 27.14
CA PHE A 27 9.13 14.22 28.04
C PHE A 27 7.61 14.47 28.01
N SER A 28 7.20 15.74 27.96
CA SER A 28 5.80 16.16 27.91
C SER A 28 5.12 15.76 26.60
N ARG A 29 5.91 15.57 25.52
CA ARG A 29 5.44 15.13 24.20
C ARG A 29 5.89 13.73 23.82
N ARG A 30 6.17 12.87 24.81
CA ARG A 30 6.68 11.50 24.60
C ARG A 30 5.80 10.61 23.71
N SER A 31 4.49 10.88 23.63
CA SER A 31 3.55 10.15 22.75
C SER A 31 3.72 10.50 21.28
N GLU A 32 4.23 11.71 20.97
CA GLU A 32 4.38 12.18 19.60
C GLU A 32 5.78 11.88 19.04
N ILE A 33 6.78 11.66 19.90
CA ILE A 33 8.20 11.56 19.55
C ILE A 33 8.68 10.10 19.65
N PRO A 34 8.88 9.36 18.54
CA PRO A 34 9.27 7.95 18.57
C PRO A 34 10.58 7.67 19.30
N ALA A 35 11.53 8.61 19.24
CA ALA A 35 12.87 8.51 19.82
C ALA A 35 13.03 9.23 21.18
N TYR A 36 11.94 9.52 21.88
CA TYR A 36 11.95 10.44 23.04
C TYR A 36 12.95 10.04 24.13
N ARG A 37 13.17 8.73 24.35
CA ARG A 37 14.11 8.22 25.37
C ARG A 37 15.55 8.65 25.09
N THR A 38 15.99 8.56 23.83
CA THR A 38 17.35 8.94 23.43
C THR A 38 17.53 10.45 23.51
N TYR A 39 16.52 11.23 23.13
CA TYR A 39 16.54 12.69 23.28
C TYR A 39 16.56 13.16 24.74
N ILE A 40 15.80 12.50 25.62
CA ILE A 40 15.85 12.76 27.07
C ILE A 40 17.26 12.47 27.61
N LEU A 41 17.84 11.32 27.28
CA LEU A 41 19.19 10.98 27.72
C LEU A 41 20.22 11.99 27.19
N TYR A 42 20.14 12.35 25.91
CA TYR A 42 21.02 13.34 25.29
C TYR A 42 20.94 14.71 25.97
N THR A 43 19.73 15.21 26.23
CA THR A 43 19.54 16.52 26.88
C THR A 43 19.94 16.51 28.35
N LEU A 44 19.75 15.39 29.07
CA LEU A 44 20.26 15.21 30.43
C LEU A 44 21.78 15.24 30.48
N VAL A 45 22.48 14.52 29.60
CA VAL A 45 23.94 14.50 29.60
C VAL A 45 24.54 15.85 29.22
N LEU A 46 23.91 16.60 28.30
CA LEU A 46 24.30 17.98 28.01
C LEU A 46 24.08 18.91 29.21
N SER A 47 22.98 18.73 29.95
CA SER A 47 22.74 19.48 31.18
C SER A 47 23.78 19.18 32.26
N ILE A 48 24.18 17.91 32.43
CA ILE A 48 25.23 17.50 33.37
C ILE A 48 26.55 18.17 33.01
N TYR A 49 26.91 18.19 31.72
CA TYR A 49 28.10 18.90 31.26
C TYR A 49 28.03 20.39 31.57
N SER A 50 26.96 21.08 31.15
CA SER A 50 26.83 22.53 31.39
C SER A 50 26.87 22.89 32.88
N PHE A 51 26.13 22.20 33.74
CA PHE A 51 26.18 22.50 35.17
C PHE A 51 27.51 22.11 35.82
N GLY A 52 28.07 20.96 35.45
CA GLY A 52 29.38 20.53 35.93
C GLY A 52 30.45 21.59 35.64
N TYR A 53 30.49 22.10 34.41
CA TYR A 53 31.43 23.15 34.03
C TYR A 53 31.17 24.49 34.75
N ALA A 54 29.90 24.86 34.97
CA ALA A 54 29.57 26.05 35.74
C ALA A 54 30.06 25.96 37.20
N PHE A 55 29.90 24.80 37.83
CA PHE A 55 30.36 24.56 39.20
C PHE A 55 31.88 24.40 39.28
N GLU A 56 32.52 23.84 38.25
CA GLU A 56 33.98 23.84 38.12
C GLU A 56 34.52 25.28 38.16
N LEU A 57 33.98 26.16 37.31
CA LEU A 57 34.39 27.57 37.26
C LEU A 57 34.08 28.36 38.55
N ALA A 58 33.11 27.90 39.34
CA ALA A 58 32.73 28.50 40.62
C ALA A 58 33.51 27.92 41.81
N SER A 59 34.40 26.95 41.58
CA SER A 59 35.14 26.27 42.64
C SER A 59 36.38 27.06 43.07
N ASP A 60 36.60 27.13 44.38
CA ASP A 60 37.74 27.85 44.98
C ASP A 60 38.93 26.93 45.29
N THR A 61 38.76 25.61 45.15
CA THR A 61 39.78 24.61 45.48
C THR A 61 39.97 23.60 44.36
N ILE A 62 41.19 23.09 44.20
CA ILE A 62 41.53 22.07 43.19
C ILE A 62 40.71 20.78 43.40
N GLU A 63 40.45 20.39 44.63
CA GLU A 63 39.65 19.19 44.93
C GLU A 63 38.19 19.34 44.48
N GLN A 64 37.59 20.52 44.67
CA GLN A 64 36.24 20.79 44.13
C GLN A 64 36.24 20.78 42.60
N VAL A 65 37.24 21.41 41.97
CA VAL A 65 37.43 21.38 40.51
C VAL A 65 37.45 19.93 40.01
N LYS A 66 38.32 19.07 40.59
CA LYS A 66 38.41 17.65 40.21
C LYS A 66 37.08 16.90 40.34
N VAL A 67 36.31 17.15 41.40
CA VAL A 67 34.99 16.52 41.59
C VAL A 67 34.04 16.93 40.46
N TRP A 68 33.96 18.22 40.15
CA TRP A 68 33.09 18.71 39.09
C TRP A 68 33.56 18.27 37.70
N THR A 69 34.87 18.25 37.44
CA THR A 69 35.45 17.68 36.23
C THR A 69 35.02 16.21 36.04
N ARG A 70 35.05 15.37 37.10
CA ARG A 70 34.57 13.97 37.00
C ARG A 70 33.08 13.89 36.63
N ILE A 71 32.26 14.79 37.14
CA ILE A 71 30.82 14.84 36.88
C ILE A 71 30.53 15.31 35.46
N GLU A 72 31.15 16.40 34.99
CA GLU A 72 30.92 16.91 33.64
C GLU A 72 31.32 15.91 32.56
N TYR A 73 32.32 15.05 32.83
CA TYR A 73 32.78 14.04 31.87
C TYR A 73 31.78 12.94 31.58
N ILE A 74 30.79 12.73 32.47
CA ILE A 74 29.62 11.90 32.16
C ILE A 74 28.90 12.48 30.93
N GLY A 75 28.80 13.81 30.89
CA GLY A 75 28.23 14.57 29.78
C GLY A 75 29.13 14.60 28.55
N ILE A 76 30.36 15.10 28.72
CA ILE A 76 31.34 15.29 27.64
C ILE A 76 31.57 13.98 26.89
N ALA A 77 31.78 12.88 27.60
CA ALA A 77 32.16 11.63 26.96
C ALA A 77 31.04 11.01 26.12
N THR A 78 29.78 11.27 26.44
CA THR A 78 28.62 10.55 25.91
C THR A 78 27.77 11.34 24.92
N PHE A 79 27.85 12.67 24.90
CA PHE A 79 26.93 13.46 24.06
C PHE A 79 27.14 13.22 22.56
N ALA A 80 28.38 13.17 22.07
CA ALA A 80 28.67 12.98 20.64
C ALA A 80 28.14 11.62 20.10
N PRO A 81 28.41 10.46 20.76
CA PRO A 81 27.84 9.19 20.32
C PRO A 81 26.31 9.16 20.45
N LEU A 82 25.70 9.76 21.47
CA LEU A 82 24.25 9.89 21.56
C LEU A 82 23.67 10.75 20.43
N GLY A 83 24.35 11.83 20.05
CA GLY A 83 24.01 12.66 18.89
C GLY A 83 23.99 11.84 17.60
N LEU A 84 24.98 10.98 17.38
CA LEU A 84 25.01 10.08 16.22
C LEU A 84 23.84 9.08 16.23
N VAL A 85 23.48 8.52 17.39
CA VAL A 85 22.30 7.65 17.53
C VAL A 85 21.01 8.41 17.17
N ILE A 86 20.88 9.66 17.61
CA ILE A 86 19.75 10.53 17.26
C ILE A 86 19.67 10.74 15.74
N ILE A 87 20.79 11.00 15.06
CA ILE A 87 20.82 11.16 13.60
C ILE A 87 20.36 9.88 12.89
N HIS A 88 20.81 8.70 13.35
CA HIS A 88 20.34 7.43 12.79
C HIS A 88 18.82 7.24 12.95
N GLN A 89 18.29 7.53 14.14
CA GLN A 89 16.86 7.44 14.41
C GLN A 89 16.05 8.44 13.56
N TYR A 90 16.56 9.67 13.39
CA TYR A 90 15.95 10.67 12.51
C TYR A 90 15.87 10.19 11.06
N LEU A 91 16.88 9.47 10.58
CA LEU A 91 16.92 8.86 9.26
C LEU A 91 16.09 7.57 9.14
N GLY A 92 15.35 7.17 10.18
CA GLY A 92 14.54 5.95 10.19
C GLY A 92 15.35 4.65 10.22
N ARG A 93 16.64 4.72 10.62
CA ARG A 93 17.51 3.54 10.75
C ARG A 93 17.61 3.14 12.22
N GLU A 94 17.14 1.95 12.56
CA GLU A 94 17.43 1.37 13.87
C GLU A 94 18.85 0.84 13.91
N ILE A 95 19.68 1.38 14.81
CA ILE A 95 20.99 0.81 15.11
C ILE A 95 20.76 -0.46 15.94
N SER A 96 21.22 -1.61 15.44
CA SER A 96 21.15 -2.87 16.18
C SER A 96 21.90 -2.78 17.51
N GLY A 97 21.46 -3.52 18.53
CA GLY A 97 22.11 -3.52 19.85
C GLY A 97 23.60 -3.86 19.78
N PHE A 98 23.99 -4.69 18.82
CA PHE A 98 25.37 -5.09 18.54
C PHE A 98 26.28 -3.92 18.15
N ILE A 99 25.74 -2.87 17.50
CA ILE A 99 26.50 -1.67 17.10
C ILE A 99 26.43 -0.59 18.20
N LYS A 100 25.38 -0.58 19.03
CA LYS A 100 25.25 0.36 20.16
C LYS A 100 26.28 0.10 21.26
N ILE A 101 26.55 -1.17 21.59
CA ILE A 101 27.51 -1.54 22.65
C ILE A 101 28.94 -1.01 22.37
N PRO A 102 29.55 -1.22 21.19
CA PRO A 102 30.88 -0.68 20.92
C PRO A 102 30.89 0.86 20.86
N LEU A 103 29.79 1.51 20.49
CA LEU A 103 29.69 2.98 20.43
C LEU A 103 29.86 3.64 21.81
N PHE A 104 29.51 2.95 22.90
CA PHE A 104 29.66 3.47 24.26
C PHE A 104 30.88 2.89 25.00
N PHE A 105 31.69 2.07 24.34
CA PHE A 105 32.89 1.47 24.93
C PHE A 105 33.97 2.51 25.23
N ILE A 106 34.28 3.38 24.25
CA ILE A 106 35.26 4.48 24.44
C ILE A 106 34.81 5.45 25.55
N PRO A 107 33.54 5.95 25.55
CA PRO A 107 33.04 6.77 26.65
C PRO A 107 33.15 6.11 28.03
N ALA A 108 32.89 4.80 28.13
CA ALA A 108 33.00 4.07 29.39
C ALA A 108 34.45 4.00 29.89
N ILE A 109 35.41 3.72 29.02
CA ILE A 109 36.84 3.73 29.39
C ILE A 109 37.26 5.15 29.78
N THR A 110 36.84 6.17 29.02
CA THR A 110 37.12 7.57 29.34
C THR A 110 36.64 7.94 30.74
N PHE A 111 35.44 7.52 31.14
CA PHE A 111 34.95 7.78 32.49
C PHE A 111 35.83 7.15 33.58
N ILE A 112 36.30 5.92 33.36
CA ILE A 112 37.24 5.24 34.27
C ILE A 112 38.57 6.02 34.34
N MET A 113 39.11 6.44 33.19
CA MET A 113 40.37 7.21 33.10
C MET A 113 40.26 8.58 33.78
N VAL A 114 39.10 9.24 33.71
CA VAL A 114 38.89 10.54 34.37
C VAL A 114 38.83 10.36 35.89
N ILE A 115 38.09 9.36 36.39
CA ILE A 115 37.99 9.12 37.84
C ILE A 115 39.33 8.69 38.43
N THR A 116 40.10 7.89 37.71
CA THR A 116 41.40 7.36 38.16
C THR A 116 42.58 8.27 37.80
N SER A 117 42.32 9.49 37.33
CA SER A 117 43.35 10.46 36.91
C SER A 117 44.38 10.79 37.98
N ASP A 118 44.05 10.72 39.28
CA ASP A 118 45.03 10.94 40.35
C ASP A 118 46.12 9.86 40.41
N TYR A 119 45.90 8.69 39.80
CA TYR A 119 46.80 7.54 39.84
C TYR A 119 47.64 7.38 38.56
N HIS A 120 47.39 8.19 37.52
CA HIS A 120 48.06 8.04 36.23
C HIS A 120 48.09 9.32 35.40
N ASP A 121 49.02 9.40 34.46
CA ASP A 121 49.16 10.54 33.53
C ASP A 121 48.41 10.35 32.20
N LEU A 122 47.48 9.38 32.14
CA LEU A 122 46.80 9.00 30.89
C LEU A 122 45.72 10.00 30.47
N PHE A 123 45.11 10.72 31.41
CA PHE A 123 44.00 11.64 31.13
C PHE A 123 44.35 13.11 31.42
N TYR A 124 44.62 13.45 32.68
CA TYR A 124 45.08 14.77 33.10
C TYR A 124 46.30 14.60 34.01
N LYS A 125 47.37 15.37 33.78
CA LYS A 125 48.64 15.21 34.49
C LYS A 125 48.86 16.21 35.62
N VAL A 126 48.40 17.45 35.43
CA VAL A 126 48.60 18.55 36.40
C VAL A 126 47.34 19.40 36.45
N PHE A 127 46.94 19.80 37.66
CA PHE A 127 45.87 20.77 37.94
C PHE A 127 46.50 21.97 38.64
N GLU A 128 46.83 23.03 37.90
CA GLU A 128 47.39 24.27 38.46
C GLU A 128 46.50 25.46 38.11
N PHE A 129 46.27 26.37 39.06
CA PHE A 129 45.65 27.66 38.73
C PHE A 129 46.71 28.54 38.06
N LYS A 130 46.40 29.10 36.87
CA LYS A 130 47.28 30.09 36.25
C LYS A 130 47.44 31.30 37.17
N GLU A 131 48.67 31.58 37.60
CA GLU A 131 48.99 32.80 38.34
C GLU A 131 48.73 34.05 37.49
N GLY A 132 48.12 35.07 38.09
CA GLY A 132 47.96 36.41 37.48
C GLY A 132 46.76 36.60 36.54
N VAL A 133 45.92 35.59 36.32
CA VAL A 133 44.67 35.72 35.57
C VAL A 133 43.48 35.52 36.50
N SER A 134 42.55 36.48 36.50
CA SER A 134 41.20 36.33 37.08
C SER A 134 40.25 36.14 35.90
N PRO A 135 39.50 35.02 35.79
CA PRO A 135 39.33 33.92 36.76
C PRO A 135 40.50 32.95 36.90
N HIS A 136 40.40 32.09 37.93
CA HIS A 136 41.19 30.87 38.15
C HIS A 136 41.14 29.92 36.93
N ILE A 137 41.85 30.27 35.86
CA ILE A 137 41.97 29.41 34.68
C ILE A 137 42.89 28.25 35.04
N LEU A 138 42.34 27.04 34.99
CA LEU A 138 43.08 25.82 35.23
C LEU A 138 44.03 25.55 34.06
N TYR A 139 45.32 25.45 34.32
CA TYR A 139 46.28 24.85 33.42
C TYR A 139 46.21 23.33 33.60
N ILE A 140 45.77 22.64 32.54
CA ILE A 140 45.73 21.18 32.50
C ILE A 140 46.68 20.69 31.41
N GLU A 141 47.69 19.92 31.80
CA GLU A 141 48.44 19.13 30.83
C GLU A 141 47.66 17.85 30.49
N ILE A 142 47.25 17.74 29.22
CA ILE A 142 46.44 16.61 28.74
C ILE A 142 47.28 15.34 28.55
N GLY A 143 46.70 14.20 28.92
CA GLY A 143 47.26 12.88 28.70
C GLY A 143 46.92 12.31 27.33
N LYS A 144 47.49 11.14 27.00
CA LYS A 144 47.30 10.49 25.70
C LYS A 144 45.85 10.04 25.47
N TRP A 145 45.13 9.61 26.51
CA TRP A 145 43.75 9.15 26.39
C TRP A 145 42.77 10.28 26.09
N TYR A 146 43.06 11.50 26.58
CA TYR A 146 42.28 12.69 26.22
C TYR A 146 42.20 12.86 24.69
N ILE A 147 43.32 12.69 23.98
CA ILE A 147 43.38 12.79 22.52
C ILE A 147 42.50 11.72 21.85
N VAL A 148 42.47 10.50 22.39
CA VAL A 148 41.64 9.40 21.87
C VAL A 148 40.16 9.74 22.01
N GLN A 149 39.73 10.19 23.20
CA GLN A 149 38.35 10.59 23.45
C GLN A 149 37.92 11.76 22.55
N ASP A 150 38.74 12.80 22.48
CA ASP A 150 38.45 14.01 21.70
C ASP A 150 38.33 13.68 20.20
N THR A 151 39.28 12.90 19.66
CA THR A 151 39.25 12.40 18.28
C THR A 151 37.99 11.56 18.03
N TYR A 152 37.62 10.70 18.97
CA TYR A 152 36.42 9.87 18.86
C TYR A 152 35.13 10.72 18.79
N MET A 153 34.98 11.71 19.68
CA MET A 153 33.83 12.62 19.66
C MET A 153 33.74 13.42 18.37
N PHE A 154 34.89 13.87 17.86
CA PHE A 154 34.97 14.55 16.57
C PHE A 154 34.52 13.64 15.43
N CYS A 155 35.03 12.41 15.36
CA CYS A 155 34.63 11.41 14.36
C CYS A 155 33.12 11.11 14.41
N CYS A 156 32.52 10.97 15.60
CA CYS A 156 31.07 10.78 15.72
C CYS A 156 30.28 11.97 15.15
N THR A 157 30.72 13.19 15.44
CA THR A 157 30.06 14.42 14.97
C THR A 157 30.16 14.56 13.46
N VAL A 158 31.35 14.34 12.88
CA VAL A 158 31.57 14.35 11.42
C VAL A 158 30.76 13.26 10.74
N ALA A 159 30.74 12.05 11.29
CA ALA A 159 29.91 10.96 10.74
C ALA A 159 28.42 11.35 10.72
N GLY A 160 27.92 11.99 11.77
CA GLY A 160 26.55 12.52 11.81
C GLY A 160 26.28 13.53 10.70
N ILE A 161 27.18 14.50 10.50
CA ILE A 161 27.06 15.51 9.43
C ILE A 161 27.10 14.87 8.04
N LEU A 162 28.05 13.95 7.79
CA LEU A 162 28.17 13.26 6.50
C LEU A 162 26.91 12.43 6.19
N LEU A 163 26.33 11.76 7.19
CA LEU A 163 25.07 11.03 7.03
C LEU A 163 23.92 11.97 6.64
N LEU A 164 23.80 13.14 7.27
CA LEU A 164 22.78 14.13 6.92
C LEU A 164 22.98 14.69 5.51
N LEU A 165 24.23 15.03 5.15
CA LEU A 165 24.57 15.53 3.81
C LEU A 165 24.32 14.47 2.72
N SER A 166 24.58 13.19 3.01
CA SER A 166 24.33 12.10 2.06
C SER A 166 22.86 11.99 1.62
N ARG A 167 21.92 12.48 2.45
CA ARG A 167 20.48 12.45 2.18
C ARG A 167 19.96 13.73 1.54
N TRP A 168 20.79 14.76 1.36
CA TRP A 168 20.38 16.07 0.84
C TRP A 168 19.60 16.02 -0.49
N LYS A 169 20.05 15.18 -1.43
CA LYS A 169 19.41 15.05 -2.75
C LYS A 169 18.06 14.32 -2.69
N GLN A 170 17.88 13.43 -1.72
CA GLN A 170 16.68 12.61 -1.56
C GLN A 170 15.60 13.34 -0.74
N THR A 171 15.98 14.36 0.03
CA THR A 171 15.05 15.12 0.86
C THR A 171 14.37 16.24 0.05
N GLN A 172 13.03 16.24 0.06
CA GLN A 172 12.21 17.29 -0.54
C GLN A 172 12.55 18.68 0.03
N ARG A 173 12.37 19.74 -0.78
CA ARG A 173 12.73 21.11 -0.41
C ARG A 173 12.09 21.57 0.91
N ALA A 174 10.86 21.15 1.18
CA ALA A 174 10.13 21.48 2.41
C ALA A 174 10.82 21.00 3.69
N TYR A 175 11.56 19.89 3.63
CA TYR A 175 12.23 19.29 4.79
C TYR A 175 13.73 19.64 4.90
N ARG A 176 14.31 20.35 3.92
CA ARG A 176 15.73 20.72 3.94
C ARG A 176 16.10 21.66 5.09
N LEU A 177 15.17 22.51 5.52
CA LEU A 177 15.41 23.40 6.66
C LEU A 177 15.66 22.60 7.96
N GLN A 178 15.05 21.42 8.09
CA GLN A 178 15.27 20.51 9.22
C GLN A 178 16.68 19.92 9.18
N LEU A 179 17.12 19.44 8.01
CA LEU A 179 18.49 18.96 7.80
C LEU A 179 19.53 20.05 8.09
N ILE A 180 19.30 21.27 7.61
CA ILE A 180 20.17 22.43 7.90
C ILE A 180 20.24 22.64 9.41
N THR A 181 19.11 22.62 10.10
CA THR A 181 19.07 22.87 11.55
C THR A 181 19.83 21.80 12.34
N LEU A 182 19.71 20.52 11.96
CA LEU A 182 20.51 19.43 12.52
C LEU A 182 22.00 19.61 12.26
N ILE A 183 22.38 19.93 11.02
CA ILE A 183 23.78 20.15 10.63
C ILE A 183 24.36 21.33 11.43
N CYS A 184 23.64 22.45 11.53
CA CYS A 184 24.04 23.60 12.34
C CYS A 184 24.17 23.22 13.83
N GLY A 185 23.24 22.41 14.34
CA GLY A 185 23.28 21.89 15.72
C GLY A 185 24.51 21.03 16.03
N LEU A 186 25.07 20.33 15.03
CA LEU A 186 26.32 19.57 15.18
C LEU A 186 27.57 20.43 14.92
N LEU A 187 27.49 21.37 13.98
CA LEU A 187 28.62 22.22 13.59
C LEU A 187 28.99 23.27 14.64
N ILE A 188 28.00 23.89 15.30
CA ILE A 188 28.24 25.00 16.24
C ILE A 188 29.15 24.58 17.42
N PRO A 189 28.88 23.48 18.15
CA PRO A 189 29.76 23.02 19.24
C PRO A 189 31.09 22.51 18.72
N MET A 190 31.12 21.91 17.54
CA MET A 190 32.35 21.42 16.91
C MET A 190 33.31 22.58 16.60
N ILE A 191 32.80 23.67 16.02
CA ILE A 191 33.59 24.88 15.74
C ILE A 191 34.03 25.54 17.05
N ALA A 192 33.17 25.58 18.06
CA ALA A 192 33.50 26.09 19.39
C ALA A 192 34.67 25.29 20.01
N GLY A 193 34.61 23.96 19.95
CA GLY A 193 35.65 23.07 20.47
C GLY A 193 36.98 23.23 19.75
N PHE A 194 36.99 23.33 18.41
CA PHE A 194 38.22 23.64 17.67
C PHE A 194 38.79 25.00 18.02
N SER A 195 37.94 26.04 18.13
CA SER A 195 38.40 27.39 18.47
C SER A 195 39.11 27.41 19.82
N TYR A 196 38.59 26.66 20.79
CA TYR A 196 39.25 26.44 22.09
C TYR A 196 40.58 25.71 21.94
N ARG A 197 40.62 24.63 21.14
CA ARG A 197 41.83 23.82 20.93
C ARG A 197 42.98 24.58 20.27
N PHE A 198 42.67 25.46 19.32
CA PHE A 198 43.67 26.32 18.67
C PHE A 198 44.06 27.53 19.52
N GLY A 199 43.48 27.69 20.72
CA GLY A 199 43.81 28.80 21.62
C GLY A 199 43.31 30.17 21.12
N VAL A 200 42.29 30.18 20.26
CA VAL A 200 41.75 31.40 19.64
C VAL A 200 40.64 32.02 20.49
N THR A 201 40.26 31.39 21.61
CA THR A 201 39.21 31.89 22.50
C THR A 201 39.69 33.11 23.31
N PRO A 202 38.98 34.26 23.28
CA PRO A 202 39.47 35.52 23.85
C PRO A 202 39.82 35.49 25.34
N THR A 203 39.15 34.62 26.11
CA THR A 203 39.27 34.52 27.57
C THR A 203 40.01 33.26 28.03
N GLY A 204 40.39 32.37 27.11
CA GLY A 204 40.93 31.05 27.46
C GLY A 204 39.93 30.09 28.12
N LEU A 205 38.64 30.45 28.17
CA LEU A 205 37.56 29.59 28.67
C LEU A 205 37.01 28.69 27.54
N ASP A 206 36.45 27.53 27.89
CA ASP A 206 35.84 26.60 26.95
C ASP A 206 34.45 27.11 26.52
N PRO A 207 34.26 27.52 25.24
CA PRO A 207 33.01 28.07 24.73
C PRO A 207 31.96 26.99 24.42
N VAL A 208 32.32 25.70 24.45
CA VAL A 208 31.41 24.61 24.08
C VAL A 208 30.13 24.62 24.92
N PRO A 209 30.16 24.74 26.26
CA PRO A 209 28.94 24.75 27.08
C PRO A 209 27.97 25.90 26.74
N ILE A 210 28.48 27.06 26.34
CA ILE A 210 27.64 28.18 25.87
C ILE A 210 27.06 27.85 24.49
N SER A 211 27.86 27.27 23.60
CA SER A 211 27.41 26.84 22.27
C SER A 211 26.26 25.83 22.34
N LEU A 212 26.23 24.98 23.38
CA LEU A 212 25.16 24.01 23.61
C LEU A 212 23.80 24.68 23.84
N CYS A 213 23.77 25.88 24.43
CA CYS A 213 22.53 26.65 24.61
C CYS A 213 21.92 27.00 23.25
N ILE A 214 22.76 27.47 22.33
CA ILE A 214 22.36 27.83 20.97
C ILE A 214 21.84 26.59 20.24
N THR A 215 22.55 25.46 20.34
CA THR A 215 22.11 24.22 19.68
C THR A 215 20.81 23.69 20.24
N SER A 216 20.61 23.77 21.56
CA SER A 216 19.37 23.33 22.19
C SER A 216 18.21 24.25 21.85
N ALA A 217 18.43 25.57 21.74
CA ALA A 217 17.45 26.50 21.21
C ALA A 217 17.07 26.18 19.75
N LEU A 218 18.04 25.85 18.90
CA LEU A 218 17.80 25.39 17.53
C LEU A 218 16.97 24.10 17.48
N TYR A 219 17.28 23.12 18.33
CA TYR A 219 16.54 21.86 18.39
C TYR A 219 15.13 22.01 18.96
N ILE A 220 14.94 22.86 19.97
CA ILE A 220 13.61 23.24 20.46
C ILE A 220 12.82 23.91 19.33
N TRP A 221 13.41 24.91 18.68
CA TRP A 221 12.76 25.61 17.57
C TRP A 221 12.42 24.66 16.43
N ALA A 222 13.33 23.78 16.01
CA ALA A 222 13.08 22.79 14.96
C ALA A 222 11.93 21.85 15.35
N THR A 223 11.91 21.39 16.60
CA THR A 223 10.86 20.51 17.09
C THR A 223 9.49 21.20 17.12
N MET A 224 9.44 22.47 17.58
CA MET A 224 8.21 23.24 17.69
C MET A 224 7.66 23.70 16.33
N SER A 225 8.53 24.21 15.46
CA SER A 225 8.13 24.85 14.20
C SER A 225 7.94 23.87 13.06
N THR A 226 8.73 22.79 13.02
CA THR A 226 8.77 21.88 11.85
C THR A 226 8.25 20.48 12.14
N LYS A 227 7.76 20.19 13.35
CA LYS A 227 7.33 18.84 13.79
C LYS A 227 8.39 17.76 13.51
N MET A 228 9.66 18.15 13.55
CA MET A 228 10.82 17.34 13.19
C MET A 228 10.88 15.98 13.93
N LEU A 229 10.32 15.93 15.14
CA LEU A 229 10.34 14.75 15.99
C LEU A 229 9.07 13.90 15.90
N THR A 230 8.04 14.31 15.15
CA THR A 230 6.73 13.65 15.15
C THR A 230 6.39 13.07 13.78
N VAL A 231 6.46 11.74 13.72
CA VAL A 231 6.27 10.86 12.54
C VAL A 231 7.29 11.11 11.42
N ILE A 232 8.12 10.09 11.17
CA ILE A 232 9.11 10.06 10.09
C ILE A 232 8.39 10.44 8.77
N PRO A 233 8.71 11.59 8.14
CA PRO A 233 8.11 11.99 6.85
C PRO A 233 8.29 10.89 5.79
N ILE A 234 9.44 10.22 5.85
CA ILE A 234 9.82 9.09 5.00
C ILE A 234 8.84 7.91 5.12
N ALA A 235 8.27 7.63 6.29
CA ALA A 235 7.33 6.51 6.43
C ALA A 235 6.00 6.81 5.73
N LYS A 236 5.51 8.06 5.77
CA LYS A 236 4.32 8.47 5.01
C LYS A 236 4.55 8.45 3.50
N GLU A 237 5.70 8.95 3.06
CA GLU A 237 6.10 8.92 1.64
C GLU A 237 6.27 7.48 1.14
N THR A 238 6.94 6.62 1.92
CA THR A 238 7.12 5.21 1.57
C THR A 238 5.79 4.47 1.49
N ILE A 239 4.86 4.73 2.42
CA ILE A 239 3.52 4.13 2.39
C ILE A 239 2.79 4.57 1.12
N PHE A 240 2.76 5.87 0.82
CA PHE A 240 2.09 6.42 -0.36
C PHE A 240 2.66 5.84 -1.68
N ASP A 241 3.99 5.71 -1.78
CA ASP A 241 4.65 5.13 -2.96
C ASP A 241 4.63 3.60 -3.02
N SER A 242 4.40 2.91 -1.91
CA SER A 242 4.25 1.45 -1.86
C SER A 242 2.86 0.96 -2.23
N MET A 243 1.87 1.84 -2.25
CA MET A 243 0.50 1.50 -2.64
C MET A 243 0.47 1.06 -4.12
N GLU A 244 -0.23 -0.05 -4.39
CA GLU A 244 -0.39 -0.59 -5.74
C GLU A 244 -1.42 0.20 -6.56
N GLU A 245 -2.42 0.78 -5.88
CA GLU A 245 -3.44 1.63 -6.48
C GLU A 245 -2.84 2.99 -6.84
N GLY A 246 -3.33 3.57 -7.94
CA GLY A 246 -2.89 4.90 -8.38
C GLY A 246 -3.57 5.98 -7.56
N PHE A 247 -2.80 6.83 -6.89
CA PHE A 247 -3.33 7.98 -6.15
C PHE A 247 -2.88 9.29 -6.78
N ILE A 248 -3.84 10.18 -7.06
CA ILE A 248 -3.60 11.55 -7.53
C ILE A 248 -4.25 12.53 -6.56
N VAL A 249 -3.48 13.52 -6.13
CA VAL A 249 -3.88 14.56 -5.19
C VAL A 249 -4.06 15.87 -5.94
N LEU A 250 -5.23 16.49 -5.80
CA LEU A 250 -5.60 17.75 -6.44
C LEU A 250 -5.97 18.82 -5.42
N ASP A 251 -5.75 20.09 -5.76
CA ASP A 251 -6.30 21.22 -5.01
C ASP A 251 -7.77 21.52 -5.38
N LEU A 252 -8.34 22.59 -4.80
CA LEU A 252 -9.71 23.05 -5.07
C LEU A 252 -9.92 23.60 -6.49
N SER A 253 -8.85 23.84 -7.25
CA SER A 253 -8.86 24.29 -8.64
C SER A 253 -8.45 23.17 -9.61
N ASP A 254 -8.53 21.92 -9.16
CA ASP A 254 -8.17 20.71 -9.90
C ASP A 254 -6.71 20.68 -10.41
N ARG A 255 -5.81 21.41 -9.74
CA ARG A 255 -4.38 21.38 -10.04
C ARG A 255 -3.71 20.21 -9.36
N LEU A 256 -2.81 19.55 -10.09
CA LEU A 256 -2.04 18.42 -9.60
C LEU A 256 -1.10 18.86 -8.47
N ILE A 257 -1.34 18.37 -7.26
CA ILE A 257 -0.48 18.62 -6.10
C ILE A 257 0.55 17.51 -5.94
N ASP A 258 0.12 16.25 -6.05
CA ASP A 258 0.98 15.09 -5.85
C ASP A 258 0.38 13.84 -6.52
N TYR A 259 1.21 12.81 -6.71
CA TYR A 259 0.78 11.49 -7.19
C TYR A 259 1.78 10.42 -6.79
N ASN A 260 1.32 9.19 -6.60
CA ASN A 260 2.20 8.09 -6.20
C ASN A 260 2.87 7.38 -7.39
N ARG A 261 3.87 6.55 -7.08
CA ARG A 261 4.58 5.75 -8.09
C ARG A 261 3.68 4.87 -8.96
N ALA A 262 2.55 4.37 -8.45
CA ALA A 262 1.62 3.54 -9.23
C ALA A 262 1.03 4.33 -10.41
N VAL A 263 0.65 5.60 -10.21
CA VAL A 263 0.17 6.47 -11.30
C VAL A 263 1.22 6.66 -12.39
N SER A 264 2.51 6.71 -12.04
CA SER A 264 3.58 6.83 -13.06
C SER A 264 3.68 5.61 -13.98
N ARG A 265 3.24 4.44 -13.50
CA ARG A 265 3.17 3.22 -14.32
C ARG A 265 1.92 3.22 -15.21
N MET A 266 0.82 3.72 -14.68
CA MET A 266 -0.47 3.81 -15.40
C MET A 266 -0.46 4.92 -16.47
N ILE A 267 0.16 6.06 -16.16
CA ILE A 267 0.24 7.23 -17.04
C ILE A 267 1.71 7.66 -17.13
N PRO A 268 2.51 7.07 -18.04
CA PRO A 268 3.94 7.36 -18.15
C PRO A 268 4.27 8.82 -18.51
N ALA A 269 3.32 9.54 -19.13
CA ALA A 269 3.48 10.95 -19.47
C ALA A 269 3.46 11.88 -18.23
N LEU A 270 2.93 11.41 -17.10
CA LEU A 270 2.87 12.15 -15.85
C LEU A 270 4.28 12.26 -15.24
N ASN A 271 4.76 13.48 -15.06
CA ASN A 271 6.13 13.76 -14.65
C ASN A 271 6.18 14.95 -13.67
N PRO A 272 7.29 15.19 -12.94
CA PRO A 272 7.33 16.27 -11.96
C PRO A 272 7.02 17.68 -12.52
N CYS A 273 7.13 17.91 -13.84
CA CYS A 273 6.76 19.18 -14.48
C CYS A 273 5.25 19.35 -14.72
N THR A 274 4.44 18.30 -14.50
CA THR A 274 2.97 18.39 -14.56
C THR A 274 2.37 18.86 -13.23
N ILE A 275 3.15 18.84 -12.14
CA ILE A 275 2.71 19.37 -10.83
C ILE A 275 2.38 20.86 -10.97
N GLY A 276 1.22 21.25 -10.44
CA GLY A 276 0.66 22.59 -10.50
C GLY A 276 -0.20 22.87 -11.75
N LYS A 277 -0.18 22.01 -12.76
CA LYS A 277 -1.08 22.12 -13.92
C LYS A 277 -2.47 21.60 -13.58
N ASN A 278 -3.50 22.14 -14.23
CA ASN A 278 -4.85 21.60 -14.12
C ASN A 278 -4.92 20.23 -14.79
N LEU A 279 -5.33 19.20 -14.03
CA LEU A 279 -5.30 17.82 -14.49
C LEU A 279 -6.24 17.60 -15.68
N TYR A 280 -7.47 18.12 -15.60
CA TYR A 280 -8.52 17.90 -16.61
C TYR A 280 -8.15 18.53 -17.95
N GLN A 281 -7.55 19.73 -17.92
CA GLN A 281 -7.04 20.39 -19.12
C GLN A 281 -5.87 19.65 -19.75
N SER A 282 -4.98 19.10 -18.91
CA SER A 282 -3.78 18.40 -19.38
C SER A 282 -4.06 16.92 -19.73
N TRP A 283 -5.23 16.39 -19.38
CA TRP A 283 -5.51 14.95 -19.43
C TRP A 283 -5.42 14.36 -20.84
N ALA A 284 -6.01 15.05 -21.82
CA ALA A 284 -5.96 14.59 -23.22
C ALA A 284 -4.52 14.55 -23.75
N GLU A 285 -3.67 15.50 -23.35
CA GLU A 285 -2.25 15.51 -23.72
C GLU A 285 -1.47 14.39 -23.01
N LEU A 286 -1.85 14.05 -21.77
CA LEU A 286 -1.17 13.04 -20.97
C LEU A 286 -1.57 11.61 -21.35
N THR A 287 -2.79 11.40 -21.85
CA THR A 287 -3.40 10.07 -21.95
C THR A 287 -3.93 9.73 -23.34
N SER A 288 -4.00 10.70 -24.26
CA SER A 288 -4.66 10.57 -25.57
C SER A 288 -6.14 10.14 -25.49
N ALA A 289 -6.75 10.20 -24.30
CA ALA A 289 -8.13 9.84 -24.02
C ALA A 289 -8.89 11.03 -23.41
N PRO A 290 -10.23 11.10 -23.55
CA PRO A 290 -11.03 12.09 -22.82
C PRO A 290 -10.95 11.82 -21.31
N VAL A 291 -11.22 12.85 -20.51
CA VAL A 291 -11.27 12.70 -19.05
C VAL A 291 -12.38 11.72 -18.68
N PRO A 292 -12.08 10.63 -17.95
CA PRO A 292 -13.05 9.59 -17.69
C PRO A 292 -13.80 9.74 -16.37
N PHE A 293 -13.62 10.87 -15.68
CA PHE A 293 -14.23 11.15 -14.39
C PHE A 293 -14.73 12.60 -14.32
N ASN A 294 -15.85 12.80 -13.65
CA ASN A 294 -16.43 14.13 -13.47
C ASN A 294 -15.72 14.98 -12.41
N HIS A 295 -15.89 16.31 -12.50
CA HIS A 295 -15.35 17.28 -11.54
C HIS A 295 -15.94 17.14 -10.12
N HIS A 296 -17.12 16.52 -9.96
CA HIS A 296 -17.84 16.49 -8.70
C HIS A 296 -17.08 15.84 -7.53
N LEU A 297 -17.29 16.38 -6.33
CA LEU A 297 -16.56 16.03 -5.10
C LEU A 297 -17.15 14.83 -4.35
N ASP A 298 -18.34 14.37 -4.77
CA ASP A 298 -19.11 13.35 -4.05
C ASP A 298 -19.04 12.01 -4.78
N GLN A 299 -18.26 11.09 -4.19
CA GLN A 299 -18.33 9.62 -4.27
C GLN A 299 -18.90 8.98 -5.54
N ASN A 300 -18.54 9.46 -6.72
CA ASN A 300 -18.82 8.74 -7.95
C ASN A 300 -17.76 7.65 -8.15
N ILE A 301 -18.25 6.42 -8.28
CA ILE A 301 -17.50 5.30 -8.85
C ILE A 301 -17.73 5.39 -10.36
N GLU A 302 -16.69 5.72 -11.12
CA GLU A 302 -16.75 5.73 -12.59
C GLU A 302 -15.78 4.67 -13.12
N GLU A 303 -16.31 3.70 -13.88
CA GLU A 303 -15.51 2.66 -14.53
C GLU A 303 -14.93 3.19 -15.83
N PHE A 304 -13.62 3.04 -15.99
CA PHE A 304 -12.89 3.45 -17.17
C PHE A 304 -12.11 2.29 -17.79
N ASN A 305 -12.30 2.08 -19.08
CA ASN A 305 -11.50 1.12 -19.84
C ASN A 305 -10.25 1.83 -20.37
N TRP A 306 -9.09 1.46 -19.83
CA TRP A 306 -7.80 1.96 -20.26
C TRP A 306 -7.15 0.96 -21.23
N ALA A 307 -6.93 1.37 -22.48
CA ALA A 307 -6.22 0.57 -23.45
C ALA A 307 -4.90 1.26 -23.81
N ASP A 308 -3.79 0.81 -23.24
CA ASP A 308 -2.46 1.22 -23.69
C ASP A 308 -1.90 0.13 -24.61
N GLY A 309 -2.09 0.31 -25.92
CA GLY A 309 -1.42 -0.41 -27.02
C GLY A 309 -1.63 -1.93 -27.13
N ALA A 310 -1.31 -2.70 -26.09
CA ALA A 310 -1.25 -4.16 -26.09
C ALA A 310 -2.13 -4.84 -25.02
N SER A 311 -2.49 -4.17 -23.91
CA SER A 311 -3.41 -4.70 -22.90
C SER A 311 -4.62 -3.79 -22.69
N LYS A 312 -5.81 -4.39 -22.66
CA LYS A 312 -7.06 -3.71 -22.31
C LYS A 312 -7.28 -3.90 -20.82
N GLU A 313 -6.88 -2.92 -20.03
CA GLU A 313 -7.05 -2.91 -18.59
C GLU A 313 -8.31 -2.13 -18.21
N VAL A 314 -9.01 -2.57 -17.19
CA VAL A 314 -10.19 -1.90 -16.65
C VAL A 314 -9.81 -1.29 -15.32
N TYR A 315 -9.99 0.02 -15.21
CA TYR A 315 -9.73 0.79 -14.00
C TYR A 315 -11.04 1.35 -13.45
N GLU A 316 -11.23 1.24 -12.15
CA GLU A 316 -12.26 1.94 -11.42
C GLU A 316 -11.65 3.23 -10.85
N VAL A 317 -12.26 4.38 -11.17
CA VAL A 317 -11.82 5.67 -10.65
C VAL A 317 -12.77 6.13 -9.56
N ARG A 318 -12.21 6.46 -8.40
CA ARG A 318 -12.96 6.98 -7.26
C ARG A 318 -12.45 8.36 -6.89
N SER A 319 -13.38 9.28 -6.65
CA SER A 319 -13.05 10.59 -6.11
C SER A 319 -13.53 10.78 -4.68
N SER A 320 -12.66 11.34 -3.84
CA SER A 320 -13.03 11.72 -2.47
C SER A 320 -12.52 13.13 -2.13
N ALA A 321 -13.31 13.88 -1.38
CA ALA A 321 -12.91 15.19 -0.88
C ALA A 321 -11.92 15.07 0.29
N MET A 322 -10.77 15.74 0.20
CA MET A 322 -9.83 15.81 1.31
C MET A 322 -10.20 16.96 2.24
N ARG A 323 -10.30 16.67 3.54
CA ARG A 323 -10.67 17.66 4.56
C ARG A 323 -9.53 17.86 5.56
N ASN A 324 -9.31 19.09 5.98
CA ASN A 324 -8.43 19.40 7.10
C ASN A 324 -9.10 19.00 8.44
N ARG A 325 -8.35 19.04 9.55
CA ARG A 325 -8.82 18.76 10.92
C ARG A 325 -10.07 19.56 11.34
N ASN A 326 -10.30 20.71 10.71
CA ASN A 326 -11.44 21.58 10.97
C ASN A 326 -12.67 21.25 10.09
N GLY A 327 -12.63 20.15 9.32
CA GLY A 327 -13.72 19.72 8.42
C GLY A 327 -13.81 20.45 7.07
N VAL A 328 -12.98 21.49 6.87
CA VAL A 328 -12.91 22.28 5.63
C VAL A 328 -12.26 21.46 4.51
N VAL A 329 -12.89 21.43 3.34
CA VAL A 329 -12.35 20.77 2.14
C VAL A 329 -11.13 21.56 1.64
N VAL A 330 -10.02 20.88 1.46
CA VAL A 330 -8.74 21.45 1.01
C VAL A 330 -8.31 20.97 -0.37
N GLY A 331 -9.00 19.96 -0.92
CA GLY A 331 -8.70 19.40 -2.23
C GLY A 331 -9.47 18.11 -2.50
N LYS A 332 -9.05 17.39 -3.53
CA LYS A 332 -9.66 16.14 -4.02
C LYS A 332 -8.59 15.06 -4.14
N LEU A 333 -8.91 13.84 -3.74
CA LEU A 333 -8.11 12.63 -3.95
C LEU A 333 -8.80 11.78 -5.01
N LEU A 334 -8.09 11.49 -6.09
CA LEU A 334 -8.48 10.52 -7.11
C LEU A 334 -7.72 9.22 -6.85
N MET A 335 -8.46 8.10 -6.89
CA MET A 335 -7.91 6.75 -6.74
C MET A 335 -8.22 5.95 -8.00
N PHE A 336 -7.22 5.27 -8.53
CA PHE A 336 -7.30 4.42 -9.72
C PHE A 336 -7.03 2.98 -9.30
N ILE A 337 -8.05 2.13 -9.40
CA ILE A 337 -8.02 0.73 -8.94
C ILE A 337 -8.11 -0.16 -10.18
N ASN A 338 -7.13 -1.03 -10.41
CA ASN A 338 -7.20 -1.98 -11.50
C ASN A 338 -8.19 -3.11 -11.14
N VAL A 339 -9.29 -3.20 -11.89
CA VAL A 339 -10.37 -4.19 -11.70
C VAL A 339 -10.47 -5.18 -12.86
N THR A 340 -9.45 -5.26 -13.71
CA THR A 340 -9.43 -6.11 -14.91
C THR A 340 -9.70 -7.58 -14.58
N GLU A 341 -8.95 -8.13 -13.63
CA GLU A 341 -9.07 -9.54 -13.26
C GLU A 341 -10.40 -9.85 -12.57
N LEU A 342 -10.89 -8.92 -11.74
CA LEU A 342 -12.20 -9.02 -11.10
C LEU A 342 -13.32 -9.11 -12.15
N LYS A 343 -13.29 -8.24 -13.17
CA LYS A 343 -14.26 -8.26 -14.27
C LYS A 343 -14.15 -9.52 -15.12
N ARG A 344 -12.93 -9.99 -15.41
CA ARG A 344 -12.70 -11.24 -16.14
C ARG A 344 -13.30 -12.43 -15.40
N LEU A 345 -13.02 -12.55 -14.10
CA LEU A 345 -13.59 -13.61 -13.26
C LEU A 345 -15.10 -13.51 -13.13
N GLN A 346 -15.65 -12.30 -13.01
CA GLN A 346 -17.09 -12.08 -13.01
C GLN A 346 -17.74 -12.57 -14.29
N GLN A 347 -17.17 -12.24 -15.46
CA GLN A 347 -17.66 -12.73 -16.75
C GLN A 347 -17.56 -14.25 -16.87
N GLU A 348 -16.47 -14.87 -16.40
CA GLU A 348 -16.34 -16.33 -16.38
C GLU A 348 -17.39 -16.99 -15.47
N LEU A 349 -17.67 -16.39 -14.31
CA LEU A 349 -18.71 -16.88 -13.40
C LEU A 349 -20.10 -16.75 -14.03
N GLU A 350 -20.41 -15.62 -14.66
CA GLU A 350 -21.68 -15.40 -15.39
C GLU A 350 -21.83 -16.41 -16.54
N GLN A 351 -20.78 -16.63 -17.34
CA GLN A 351 -20.80 -17.63 -18.40
C GLN A 351 -21.06 -19.05 -17.86
N ARG A 352 -20.38 -19.44 -16.78
CA ARG A 352 -20.59 -20.76 -16.15
C ARG A 352 -21.96 -20.90 -15.48
N ALA A 353 -22.53 -19.80 -14.98
CA ALA A 353 -23.85 -19.79 -14.37
C ALA A 353 -24.95 -20.04 -15.40
N HIS A 354 -24.79 -19.57 -16.65
CA HIS A 354 -25.85 -19.60 -17.66
C HIS A 354 -25.66 -20.67 -18.74
N TYR A 355 -24.44 -21.08 -19.07
CA TYR A 355 -24.15 -21.96 -20.20
C TYR A 355 -23.56 -23.33 -19.79
N ASP A 356 -23.78 -24.35 -20.61
CA ASP A 356 -23.15 -25.67 -20.47
C ASP A 356 -21.69 -25.61 -20.93
N GLY A 357 -20.78 -26.08 -20.07
CA GLY A 357 -19.33 -25.96 -20.30
C GLY A 357 -18.82 -26.69 -21.55
N LEU A 358 -19.53 -27.72 -22.03
CA LEU A 358 -19.12 -28.48 -23.22
C LEU A 358 -19.77 -27.94 -24.49
N THR A 359 -21.09 -27.78 -24.49
CA THR A 359 -21.89 -27.48 -25.69
C THR A 359 -22.08 -26.00 -25.94
N GLN A 360 -21.76 -25.13 -24.97
CA GLN A 360 -21.86 -23.65 -25.04
C GLN A 360 -23.28 -23.11 -25.31
N ILE A 361 -24.31 -23.96 -25.19
CA ILE A 361 -25.72 -23.56 -25.14
C ILE A 361 -26.15 -23.34 -23.69
N PHE A 362 -27.38 -22.91 -23.42
CA PHE A 362 -27.83 -22.74 -22.04
C PHE A 362 -27.73 -24.03 -21.23
N ASN A 363 -27.45 -23.90 -19.94
CA ASN A 363 -27.53 -25.03 -19.02
C ASN A 363 -28.96 -25.21 -18.49
N ARG A 364 -29.17 -26.30 -17.76
CA ARG A 364 -30.47 -26.61 -17.13
C ARG A 364 -31.01 -25.47 -16.26
N SER A 365 -30.17 -24.85 -15.43
CA SER A 365 -30.60 -23.80 -14.50
C SER A 365 -31.15 -22.59 -15.26
N GLU A 366 -30.46 -22.17 -16.31
CA GLU A 366 -30.86 -21.03 -17.14
C GLU A 366 -32.13 -21.33 -17.94
N PHE A 367 -32.27 -22.56 -18.45
CA PHE A 367 -33.50 -22.98 -19.10
C PHE A 367 -34.71 -22.91 -18.17
N ILE A 368 -34.57 -23.38 -16.93
CA ILE A 368 -35.67 -23.34 -15.95
C ILE A 368 -36.04 -21.89 -15.64
N HIS A 369 -35.05 -21.02 -15.46
CA HIS A 369 -35.28 -19.61 -15.17
C HIS A 369 -36.02 -18.91 -16.32
N ARG A 370 -35.45 -18.92 -17.54
CA ARG A 370 -36.05 -18.26 -18.71
C ARG A 370 -37.34 -18.94 -19.19
N GLY A 371 -37.42 -20.26 -19.09
CA GLY A 371 -38.59 -21.03 -19.47
C GLY A 371 -39.81 -20.69 -18.62
N ARG A 372 -39.62 -20.45 -17.32
CA ARG A 372 -40.71 -19.97 -16.44
C ARG A 372 -41.18 -18.60 -16.88
N GLU A 373 -40.27 -17.68 -17.16
CA GLU A 373 -40.64 -16.34 -17.64
C GLU A 373 -41.38 -16.39 -18.99
N LEU A 374 -40.94 -17.23 -19.92
CA LEU A 374 -41.62 -17.40 -21.20
C LEU A 374 -43.01 -18.03 -21.04
N LEU A 375 -43.16 -19.07 -20.22
CA LEU A 375 -44.46 -19.69 -19.95
C LEU A 375 -45.44 -18.68 -19.36
N GLU A 376 -44.99 -17.89 -18.38
CA GLU A 376 -45.78 -16.82 -17.76
C GLU A 376 -46.22 -15.77 -18.77
N ARG A 377 -45.29 -15.27 -19.60
CA ARG A 377 -45.61 -14.33 -20.69
C ARG A 377 -46.61 -14.94 -21.68
N SER A 378 -46.44 -16.21 -22.05
CA SER A 378 -47.33 -16.92 -22.96
C SER A 378 -48.74 -17.02 -22.39
N ARG A 379 -48.87 -17.33 -21.09
CA ARG A 379 -50.15 -17.40 -20.39
C ARG A 379 -50.85 -16.04 -20.34
N VAL A 380 -50.13 -14.97 -20.02
CA VAL A 380 -50.71 -13.61 -19.99
C VAL A 380 -51.21 -13.19 -21.38
N ASN A 381 -50.43 -13.49 -22.41
CA ASN A 381 -50.73 -13.08 -23.78
C ASN A 381 -51.66 -14.06 -24.53
N GLN A 382 -52.02 -15.20 -23.92
CA GLN A 382 -52.76 -16.28 -24.57
C GLN A 382 -52.08 -16.80 -25.85
N ASN A 383 -50.75 -16.78 -25.87
CA ASN A 383 -49.94 -17.33 -26.96
C ASN A 383 -49.59 -18.79 -26.67
N PRO A 384 -49.56 -19.67 -27.67
CA PRO A 384 -49.19 -21.07 -27.45
C PRO A 384 -47.73 -21.20 -26.96
N PHE A 385 -47.49 -22.20 -26.12
CA PHE A 385 -46.16 -22.50 -25.58
C PHE A 385 -45.94 -24.02 -25.59
N SER A 386 -44.84 -24.47 -26.17
CA SER A 386 -44.50 -25.89 -26.26
C SER A 386 -43.12 -26.18 -25.71
N VAL A 387 -42.97 -27.33 -25.06
CA VAL A 387 -41.70 -27.86 -24.55
C VAL A 387 -41.37 -29.15 -25.31
N ILE A 388 -40.11 -29.27 -25.72
CA ILE A 388 -39.58 -30.45 -26.39
C ILE A 388 -38.42 -30.97 -25.56
N LEU A 389 -38.46 -32.24 -25.15
CA LEU A 389 -37.34 -32.94 -24.54
C LEU A 389 -36.75 -33.90 -25.56
N LEU A 390 -35.44 -33.85 -25.77
CA LEU A 390 -34.69 -34.71 -26.68
C LEU A 390 -33.65 -35.51 -25.89
N ASP A 391 -33.46 -36.77 -26.26
CA ASP A 391 -32.36 -37.61 -25.79
C ASP A 391 -31.68 -38.32 -26.96
N ILE A 392 -30.34 -38.36 -26.92
CA ILE A 392 -29.54 -39.07 -27.93
C ILE A 392 -29.63 -40.57 -27.68
N ASP A 393 -30.17 -41.30 -28.65
CA ASP A 393 -30.36 -42.73 -28.54
C ASP A 393 -29.00 -43.45 -28.48
N TYR A 394 -28.89 -44.39 -27.53
CA TYR A 394 -27.71 -45.23 -27.37
C TYR A 394 -26.39 -44.47 -27.16
N PHE A 395 -26.43 -43.24 -26.62
CA PHE A 395 -25.23 -42.42 -26.37
C PHE A 395 -24.14 -43.17 -25.58
N LYS A 396 -24.52 -43.94 -24.56
CA LYS A 396 -23.59 -44.79 -23.82
C LYS A 396 -22.80 -45.76 -24.72
N ARG A 397 -23.42 -46.36 -25.75
CA ARG A 397 -22.73 -47.24 -26.70
C ARG A 397 -21.69 -46.50 -27.53
N VAL A 398 -21.95 -45.22 -27.85
CA VAL A 398 -20.96 -44.38 -28.54
C VAL A 398 -19.74 -44.16 -27.65
N ASN A 399 -19.96 -43.82 -26.37
CA ASN A 399 -18.87 -43.69 -25.39
C ASN A 399 -18.08 -45.00 -25.24
N ASP A 400 -18.78 -46.12 -25.09
CA ASP A 400 -18.16 -47.44 -24.88
C ASP A 400 -17.34 -47.88 -26.11
N ASN A 401 -17.80 -47.60 -27.33
CA ASN A 401 -17.15 -48.06 -28.56
C ASN A 401 -16.09 -47.08 -29.10
N PHE A 402 -16.30 -45.76 -28.95
CA PHE A 402 -15.46 -44.73 -29.58
C PHE A 402 -14.66 -43.88 -28.58
N GLY A 403 -14.98 -43.98 -27.29
CA GLY A 403 -14.37 -43.22 -26.19
C GLY A 403 -15.11 -41.92 -25.88
N HIS A 404 -14.92 -41.43 -24.65
CA HIS A 404 -15.60 -40.23 -24.13
C HIS A 404 -15.36 -38.97 -24.96
N GLU A 405 -14.16 -38.76 -25.51
CA GLU A 405 -13.89 -37.61 -26.40
C GLU A 405 -14.78 -37.60 -27.65
N THR A 406 -15.15 -38.78 -28.17
CA THR A 406 -16.06 -38.89 -29.32
C THR A 406 -17.49 -38.63 -28.90
N GLY A 407 -17.89 -39.06 -27.70
CA GLY A 407 -19.18 -38.69 -27.11
C GLY A 407 -19.32 -37.19 -26.91
N ASP A 408 -18.27 -36.53 -26.43
CA ASP A 408 -18.25 -35.07 -26.26
C ASP A 408 -18.43 -34.34 -27.60
N LYS A 409 -17.71 -34.78 -28.65
CA LYS A 409 -17.89 -34.27 -30.01
C LYS A 409 -19.30 -34.53 -30.54
N LEU A 410 -19.90 -35.66 -30.20
CA LEU A 410 -21.27 -35.98 -30.58
C LEU A 410 -22.27 -35.02 -29.92
N LEU A 411 -22.11 -34.72 -28.63
CA LEU A 411 -22.94 -33.73 -27.93
C LEU A 411 -22.84 -32.34 -28.56
N ILE A 412 -21.62 -31.90 -28.90
CA ILE A 412 -21.38 -30.62 -29.60
C ILE A 412 -22.06 -30.62 -30.97
N HIS A 413 -21.95 -31.72 -31.72
CA HIS A 413 -22.55 -31.88 -33.05
C HIS A 413 -24.08 -31.80 -33.00
N VAL A 414 -24.71 -32.53 -32.07
CA VAL A 414 -26.16 -32.48 -31.85
C VAL A 414 -26.60 -31.07 -31.44
N ALA A 415 -25.88 -30.45 -30.50
CA ALA A 415 -26.16 -29.08 -30.06
C ALA A 415 -26.10 -28.08 -31.23
N ALA A 416 -25.10 -28.18 -32.11
CA ALA A 416 -24.96 -27.31 -33.27
C ALA A 416 -26.14 -27.46 -34.25
N ILE A 417 -26.58 -28.69 -34.52
CA ILE A 417 -27.74 -28.96 -35.39
C ILE A 417 -29.01 -28.36 -34.78
N CYS A 418 -29.26 -28.61 -33.48
CA CYS A 418 -30.43 -28.08 -32.79
C CYS A 418 -30.42 -26.55 -32.75
N GLN A 419 -29.28 -25.92 -32.45
CA GLN A 419 -29.14 -24.47 -32.40
C GLN A 419 -29.36 -23.81 -33.77
N ALA A 420 -28.87 -24.41 -34.85
CA ALA A 420 -29.04 -23.89 -36.22
C ALA A 420 -30.50 -23.95 -36.71
N MET A 421 -31.29 -24.87 -36.17
CA MET A 421 -32.71 -25.05 -36.52
C MET A 421 -33.67 -24.41 -35.50
N LEU A 422 -33.13 -23.80 -34.43
CA LEU A 422 -33.91 -23.12 -33.41
C LEU A 422 -34.56 -21.86 -34.01
N PRO A 423 -35.89 -21.70 -33.94
CA PRO A 423 -36.53 -20.48 -34.40
C PRO A 423 -36.17 -19.28 -33.51
N GLU A 424 -36.32 -18.07 -34.05
CA GLU A 424 -36.09 -16.83 -33.31
C GLU A 424 -36.97 -16.78 -32.05
N GLY A 425 -36.37 -16.41 -30.91
CA GLY A 425 -37.05 -16.39 -29.61
C GLY A 425 -37.21 -17.77 -28.94
N GLY A 426 -36.79 -18.86 -29.57
CA GLY A 426 -36.72 -20.18 -28.95
C GLY A 426 -35.65 -20.27 -27.87
N LEU A 427 -35.88 -21.07 -26.84
CA LEU A 427 -34.86 -21.45 -25.85
C LEU A 427 -34.35 -22.84 -26.14
N PHE A 428 -33.03 -23.03 -26.01
CA PHE A 428 -32.38 -24.32 -26.15
C PHE A 428 -31.32 -24.51 -25.07
N ALA A 429 -31.33 -25.67 -24.43
CA ALA A 429 -30.40 -25.98 -23.36
C ALA A 429 -30.04 -27.45 -23.30
N ARG A 430 -28.89 -27.76 -22.70
CA ARG A 430 -28.55 -29.11 -22.28
C ARG A 430 -29.16 -29.36 -20.91
N TYR A 431 -30.08 -30.32 -20.83
CA TYR A 431 -30.82 -30.61 -19.60
C TYR A 431 -29.99 -31.47 -18.63
N GLY A 432 -29.20 -32.42 -19.16
CA GLY A 432 -28.25 -33.22 -18.39
C GLY A 432 -27.79 -34.46 -19.17
N GLY A 433 -26.54 -34.89 -19.01
CA GLY A 433 -26.02 -36.06 -19.74
C GLY A 433 -26.17 -35.90 -21.26
N GLU A 434 -26.87 -36.82 -21.90
CA GLU A 434 -27.24 -36.78 -23.33
C GLU A 434 -28.60 -36.12 -23.64
N GLU A 435 -29.24 -35.49 -22.66
CA GLU A 435 -30.57 -34.89 -22.78
C GLU A 435 -30.49 -33.39 -23.06
N PHE A 436 -31.33 -32.93 -23.99
CA PHE A 436 -31.49 -31.52 -24.34
C PHE A 436 -32.96 -31.13 -24.27
N VAL A 437 -33.20 -29.83 -24.12
CA VAL A 437 -34.55 -29.29 -23.98
C VAL A 437 -34.73 -28.02 -24.80
N LEU A 438 -35.90 -27.89 -25.43
CA LEU A 438 -36.32 -26.69 -26.14
C LEU A 438 -37.63 -26.16 -25.55
N ALA A 439 -37.78 -24.84 -25.55
CA ALA A 439 -39.06 -24.17 -25.29
C ALA A 439 -39.35 -23.15 -26.38
N LEU A 440 -40.58 -23.17 -26.88
CA LEU A 440 -41.01 -22.39 -28.05
C LEU A 440 -42.33 -21.70 -27.76
N SER A 441 -42.49 -20.45 -28.21
CA SER A 441 -43.78 -19.76 -28.26
C SER A 441 -44.59 -20.17 -29.51
N SER A 442 -44.81 -21.48 -29.65
CA SER A 442 -45.46 -22.11 -30.80
C SER A 442 -46.44 -23.20 -30.35
N PRO A 443 -47.50 -23.46 -31.13
CA PRO A 443 -48.47 -24.52 -30.84
C PRO A 443 -47.85 -25.91 -31.04
N LEU A 444 -48.52 -26.93 -30.50
CA LEU A 444 -48.05 -28.32 -30.53
C LEU A 444 -47.68 -28.79 -31.93
N ARG A 445 -48.46 -28.38 -32.93
CA ARG A 445 -48.23 -28.76 -34.33
C ARG A 445 -46.85 -28.31 -34.83
N GLU A 446 -46.52 -27.03 -34.65
CA GLU A 446 -45.24 -26.47 -35.09
C GLU A 446 -44.07 -27.05 -34.30
N ALA A 447 -44.24 -27.24 -32.99
CA ALA A 447 -43.23 -27.87 -32.14
C ALA A 447 -42.97 -29.34 -32.57
N SER A 448 -44.02 -30.06 -32.96
CA SER A 448 -43.93 -31.43 -33.47
C SER A 448 -43.27 -31.48 -34.85
N GLU A 449 -43.61 -30.56 -35.75
CA GLU A 449 -42.98 -30.42 -37.07
C GLU A 449 -41.48 -30.08 -36.92
N LEU A 450 -41.10 -29.18 -36.00
CA LEU A 450 -39.70 -28.92 -35.69
C LEU A 450 -38.99 -30.17 -35.14
N SER A 451 -39.63 -30.89 -34.22
CA SER A 451 -39.06 -32.11 -33.62
C SER A 451 -38.80 -33.19 -34.68
N GLU A 452 -39.74 -33.39 -35.61
CA GLU A 452 -39.56 -34.37 -36.69
C GLU A 452 -38.46 -33.95 -37.67
N ARG A 453 -38.36 -32.65 -38.00
CA ARG A 453 -37.25 -32.15 -38.81
C ARG A 453 -35.91 -32.32 -38.10
N LEU A 454 -35.82 -31.99 -36.81
CA LEU A 454 -34.61 -32.20 -36.01
C LEU A 454 -34.21 -33.68 -36.01
N ARG A 455 -35.16 -34.58 -35.76
CA ARG A 455 -34.96 -36.02 -35.79
C ARG A 455 -34.38 -36.49 -37.13
N ALA A 456 -35.02 -36.11 -38.23
CA ALA A 456 -34.58 -36.48 -39.57
C ALA A 456 -33.21 -35.86 -39.92
N THR A 457 -32.93 -34.63 -39.53
CA THR A 457 -31.62 -34.00 -39.76
C THR A 457 -30.51 -34.70 -38.98
N LEU A 458 -30.74 -35.04 -37.71
CA LEU A 458 -29.79 -35.77 -36.88
C LEU A 458 -29.46 -37.14 -37.48
N GLU A 459 -30.49 -37.89 -37.90
CA GLU A 459 -30.33 -39.19 -38.54
C GLU A 459 -29.52 -39.12 -39.85
N ASN A 460 -29.74 -38.07 -40.65
CA ASN A 460 -29.08 -37.91 -41.95
C ASN A 460 -27.74 -37.15 -41.89
N THR A 461 -27.33 -36.65 -40.73
CA THR A 461 -26.11 -35.86 -40.57
C THR A 461 -25.17 -36.55 -39.56
N PRO A 462 -24.51 -37.66 -39.95
CA PRO A 462 -23.62 -38.39 -39.04
C PRO A 462 -22.39 -37.56 -38.67
N LEU A 463 -21.83 -37.83 -37.49
CA LEU A 463 -20.58 -37.22 -37.05
C LEU A 463 -19.40 -37.89 -37.75
N ASN A 464 -18.63 -37.13 -38.52
CA ASN A 464 -17.37 -37.60 -39.11
C ASN A 464 -16.25 -37.56 -38.07
N THR A 465 -15.65 -38.72 -37.76
CA THR A 465 -14.52 -38.83 -36.84
C THR A 465 -13.32 -39.50 -37.50
N SER A 466 -12.14 -39.40 -36.88
CA SER A 466 -10.93 -40.11 -37.33
C SER A 466 -11.06 -41.63 -37.32
N LYS A 467 -12.04 -42.18 -36.58
CA LYS A 467 -12.32 -43.62 -36.47
C LYS A 467 -13.48 -44.08 -37.39
N GLY A 468 -14.04 -43.17 -38.20
CA GLY A 468 -15.19 -43.43 -39.07
C GLY A 468 -16.41 -42.54 -38.77
N THR A 469 -17.49 -42.77 -39.48
CA THR A 469 -18.77 -42.07 -39.32
C THR A 469 -19.58 -42.65 -38.17
N VAL A 470 -20.02 -41.79 -37.24
CA VAL A 470 -20.92 -42.16 -36.14
C VAL A 470 -22.32 -41.66 -36.48
N GLY A 471 -23.22 -42.57 -36.83
CA GLY A 471 -24.65 -42.26 -36.99
C GLY A 471 -25.28 -41.91 -35.65
N VAL A 472 -26.20 -40.94 -35.65
CA VAL A 472 -26.89 -40.46 -34.45
C VAL A 472 -28.38 -40.46 -34.69
N THR A 473 -29.14 -41.02 -33.76
CA THR A 473 -30.59 -40.89 -33.73
C THR A 473 -31.00 -40.33 -32.38
N SER A 474 -32.17 -39.70 -32.33
CA SER A 474 -32.69 -39.12 -31.10
C SER A 474 -34.17 -39.40 -30.97
N SER A 475 -34.61 -39.57 -29.73
CA SER A 475 -36.01 -39.66 -29.36
C SER A 475 -36.48 -38.31 -28.81
N PHE A 476 -37.74 -37.95 -29.06
CA PHE A 476 -38.30 -36.66 -28.66
C PHE A 476 -39.63 -36.83 -27.93
N GLY A 477 -39.82 -36.07 -26.86
CA GLY A 477 -41.10 -35.89 -26.17
C GLY A 477 -41.59 -34.45 -26.31
N VAL A 478 -42.78 -34.25 -26.87
CA VAL A 478 -43.34 -32.93 -27.16
C VAL A 478 -44.62 -32.70 -26.36
N VAL A 479 -44.76 -31.52 -25.75
CA VAL A 479 -45.97 -31.12 -25.03
C VAL A 479 -46.28 -29.65 -25.29
N GLU A 480 -47.56 -29.31 -25.40
CA GLU A 480 -48.04 -27.93 -25.41
C GLU A 480 -48.70 -27.59 -24.06
N ALA A 481 -48.51 -26.36 -23.61
CA ALA A 481 -49.16 -25.84 -22.42
C ALA A 481 -50.65 -25.59 -22.66
N THR A 482 -51.46 -25.96 -21.68
CA THR A 482 -52.90 -25.74 -21.62
C THR A 482 -53.28 -24.38 -21.02
N HIS A 483 -52.28 -23.58 -20.62
CA HIS A 483 -52.42 -22.27 -19.96
C HIS A 483 -53.19 -22.26 -18.63
N ARG A 484 -53.35 -23.42 -17.99
CA ARG A 484 -53.96 -23.51 -16.66
C ARG A 484 -53.04 -22.94 -15.58
N LEU A 485 -53.63 -22.35 -14.53
CA LEU A 485 -52.90 -21.71 -13.43
C LEU A 485 -52.00 -22.68 -12.64
N ASP A 486 -52.39 -23.96 -12.56
CA ASP A 486 -51.66 -25.03 -11.88
C ASP A 486 -50.57 -25.69 -12.74
N GLU A 487 -50.46 -25.31 -14.02
CA GLU A 487 -49.48 -25.88 -14.95
C GLU A 487 -48.17 -25.08 -14.92
N THR A 488 -47.19 -25.58 -14.17
CA THR A 488 -45.84 -25.01 -14.13
C THR A 488 -44.92 -25.60 -15.19
N LEU A 489 -43.76 -24.98 -15.43
CA LEU A 489 -42.75 -25.49 -16.35
C LEU A 489 -42.31 -26.92 -15.97
N GLU A 490 -42.20 -27.22 -14.68
CA GLU A 490 -41.82 -28.54 -14.16
C GLU A 490 -42.88 -29.60 -14.51
N VAL A 491 -44.17 -29.23 -14.49
CA VAL A 491 -45.26 -30.12 -14.91
C VAL A 491 -45.16 -30.42 -16.40
N LEU A 492 -44.87 -29.41 -17.24
CA LEU A 492 -44.66 -29.59 -18.67
C LEU A 492 -43.43 -30.47 -18.95
N LEU A 493 -42.31 -30.22 -18.27
CA LEU A 493 -41.09 -31.03 -18.39
C LEU A 493 -41.35 -32.49 -18.03
N ARG A 494 -42.11 -32.77 -16.97
CA ARG A 494 -42.49 -34.14 -16.62
C ARG A 494 -43.36 -34.79 -17.70
N LYS A 495 -44.34 -34.07 -18.27
CA LYS A 495 -45.16 -34.58 -19.39
C LYS A 495 -44.32 -34.86 -20.64
N ALA A 496 -43.36 -33.98 -20.94
CA ALA A 496 -42.42 -34.15 -22.04
C ALA A 496 -41.52 -35.38 -21.82
N ASP A 497 -41.03 -35.58 -20.59
CA ASP A 497 -40.24 -36.75 -20.21
C ASP A 497 -41.03 -38.07 -20.35
N GLU A 498 -42.29 -38.11 -19.89
CA GLU A 498 -43.17 -39.27 -20.09
C GLU A 498 -43.39 -39.58 -21.59
N ALA A 499 -43.53 -38.54 -22.42
CA ALA A 499 -43.63 -38.71 -23.86
C ALA A 499 -42.31 -39.20 -24.48
N LEU A 500 -41.17 -38.62 -24.08
CA LEU A 500 -39.84 -39.05 -24.51
C LEU A 500 -39.60 -40.52 -24.14
N TYR A 501 -40.01 -40.94 -22.94
CA TYR A 501 -39.93 -42.33 -22.50
C TYR A 501 -40.77 -43.27 -23.38
N ARG A 502 -41.97 -42.86 -23.79
CA ARG A 502 -42.77 -43.62 -24.78
C ARG A 502 -42.04 -43.74 -26.12
N ALA A 503 -41.50 -42.64 -26.64
CA ALA A 503 -40.70 -42.67 -27.88
C ALA A 503 -39.55 -43.69 -27.79
N LYS A 504 -38.82 -43.71 -26.66
CA LYS A 504 -37.75 -44.68 -26.41
C LYS A 504 -38.23 -46.14 -26.35
N ARG A 505 -39.41 -46.40 -25.79
CA ARG A 505 -39.99 -47.75 -25.69
C ARG A 505 -40.56 -48.28 -26.99
N GLU A 506 -41.11 -47.42 -27.82
CA GLU A 506 -41.79 -47.81 -29.05
C GLU A 506 -40.85 -48.04 -30.23
N GLY A 507 -39.54 -47.88 -30.02
CA GLY A 507 -38.52 -48.19 -31.02
C GLY A 507 -37.47 -47.11 -31.23
N ARG A 508 -37.49 -46.04 -30.43
CA ARG A 508 -36.56 -44.89 -30.55
C ARG A 508 -36.67 -44.18 -31.89
N ASN A 509 -35.76 -43.24 -32.17
CA ASN A 509 -35.68 -42.45 -33.39
C ASN A 509 -37.07 -41.98 -33.85
N ARG A 510 -37.80 -41.32 -32.95
CA ARG A 510 -39.17 -40.86 -33.19
C ARG A 510 -39.56 -39.74 -32.24
N ILE A 511 -40.62 -39.04 -32.61
CA ILE A 511 -41.32 -38.11 -31.72
C ILE A 511 -42.50 -38.82 -31.05
N SER A 512 -42.77 -38.47 -29.80
CA SER A 512 -44.01 -38.81 -29.11
C SER A 512 -44.58 -37.55 -28.49
N ILE A 513 -45.90 -37.39 -28.61
CA ILE A 513 -46.62 -36.25 -28.05
C ILE A 513 -47.18 -36.64 -26.67
N ALA A 514 -47.16 -35.71 -25.72
CA ALA A 514 -47.89 -35.84 -24.47
C ALA A 514 -49.38 -35.61 -24.73
N ASN A 515 -50.22 -36.60 -24.41
CA ASN A 515 -51.66 -36.44 -24.55
C ASN A 515 -52.12 -35.34 -23.58
N SER A 516 -52.77 -34.31 -24.11
CA SER A 516 -53.61 -33.45 -23.30
C SER A 516 -54.80 -34.29 -22.80
N PRO A 517 -55.12 -34.26 -21.49
CA PRO A 517 -56.29 -34.95 -20.97
C PRO A 517 -57.59 -34.45 -21.59
#